data_AF-A0A3F2RN30-F1
#
_entry.id   AF-A0A3F2RN30-F1
#
_cell.length_a   1.000
_cell.length_b   1.000
_cell.length_c   1.000
_cell.angle_alpha   90.00
_cell.angle_beta   90.00
_cell.angle_gamma   90.00
#
_symmetry.space_group_name_H-M   'P 1'
#
loop_
_entity.id
_entity.type
_entity.pdbx_description
1 polymer ?
#
loop_
_entity_poly.entity_id
_entity_poly.type
_entity_poly.pdbx_seq_one_letter_code
_entity_poly.pdbx_strand_id
1 'polypeptide(L)'
;MELRVQDLVGVGVGCPGVVLSGGVVHAAANFPMWSGVPLQKLLADRINLLVQVCNDADAAIMAEQWVGTAHGVKSFLMINT
;
A
#
# COMPACT_ATOMS: atom_id res chain seq x y z
N MET A 1 -7.05 24.71 -2.62
CA MET A 1 -7.68 24.01 -1.48
C MET A 1 -6.55 23.58 -0.58
N GLU A 2 -6.55 24.00 0.68
CA GLU A 2 -5.51 23.64 1.64
C GLU A 2 -6.01 22.44 2.45
N LEU A 3 -5.29 21.32 2.42
CA LEU A 3 -5.63 20.11 3.17
C LEU A 3 -4.92 20.14 4.52
N ARG A 4 -5.66 19.91 5.60
CA ARG A 4 -5.12 19.81 6.96
C ARG A 4 -5.19 18.36 7.45
N VAL A 5 -4.40 18.03 8.47
CA VAL A 5 -4.36 16.66 9.03
C VAL A 5 -5.75 16.21 9.51
N GLN A 6 -6.55 17.12 10.07
CA GLN A 6 -7.93 16.83 10.48
C GLN A 6 -8.88 16.50 9.33
N ASP A 7 -8.50 16.81 8.08
CA ASP A 7 -9.30 16.54 6.89
C ASP A 7 -8.98 15.14 6.29
N LEU A 8 -8.03 14.40 6.88
CA LEU A 8 -7.67 13.04 6.46
C LEU A 8 -8.76 12.04 6.84
N VAL A 9 -9.26 11.29 5.85
CA VAL A 9 -10.27 10.23 6.05
C VAL A 9 -9.66 8.82 6.13
N GLY A 10 -8.38 8.67 5.77
CA GLY A 10 -7.67 7.39 5.78
C GLY A 10 -6.27 7.49 5.19
N VAL A 11 -5.53 6.38 5.27
CA VAL A 11 -4.15 6.24 4.77
C VAL A 11 -4.01 4.97 3.95
N GLY A 12 -3.51 5.10 2.73
CA GLY A 12 -3.01 3.99 1.92
C GLY A 12 -1.50 3.86 2.06
N VAL A 13 -1.00 2.63 2.18
CA VAL A 13 0.44 2.35 2.32
C VAL A 13 0.85 1.29 1.31
N GLY A 14 1.69 1.66 0.35
CA GLY A 14 2.49 0.72 -0.43
C GLY A 14 3.75 0.38 0.37
N CYS A 15 3.98 -0.91 0.63
CA CYS A 15 5.14 -1.36 1.41
C CYS A 15 5.89 -2.50 0.70
N PRO A 16 7.19 -2.66 0.98
CA PRO A 16 7.98 -3.71 0.35
C PRO A 16 7.61 -5.08 0.91
N GLY A 17 7.77 -6.10 0.07
CA GLY A 17 7.60 -7.50 0.46
C GLY A 17 6.22 -8.08 0.18
N VAL A 18 5.99 -9.30 0.68
CA VAL A 18 4.75 -10.05 0.45
C VAL A 18 3.71 -9.61 1.48
N VAL A 19 2.67 -8.92 1.03
CA VAL A 19 1.57 -8.44 1.87
C VAL A 19 0.37 -9.39 1.72
N LEU A 20 -0.06 -9.97 2.84
CA LEU A 20 -1.25 -10.83 2.89
C LEU A 20 -2.52 -10.02 3.17
N SER A 21 -3.66 -10.69 3.06
CA SER A 21 -4.96 -10.11 3.45
C SER A 21 -4.92 -9.56 4.88
N GLY A 22 -5.58 -8.42 5.08
CA GLY A 22 -5.53 -7.68 6.35
C GLY A 22 -4.25 -6.88 6.57
N GLY A 23 -3.37 -6.77 5.56
CA GLY A 23 -2.20 -5.90 5.58
C GLY A 23 -1.08 -6.41 6.49
N VAL A 24 -0.92 -7.74 6.56
CA VAL A 24 0.19 -8.40 7.25
C VAL A 24 1.36 -8.55 6.28
N VAL A 25 2.52 -7.99 6.62
CA VAL A 25 3.75 -8.20 5.85
C VAL A 25 4.34 -9.54 6.25
N HIS A 26 4.18 -10.55 5.40
CA HIS A 26 4.67 -11.90 5.66
C HIS A 26 6.20 -11.94 5.71
N ALA A 27 6.85 -11.33 4.72
CA ALA A 27 8.29 -11.19 4.63
C ALA A 27 8.66 -10.02 3.71
N ALA A 28 9.77 -9.34 3.98
CA ALA A 28 10.33 -8.30 3.12
C ALA A 28 11.84 -8.47 2.97
N ALA A 29 12.33 -8.64 1.73
CA ALA A 29 13.73 -9.00 1.47
C ALA A 29 14.75 -8.01 2.06
N ASN A 30 14.45 -6.71 1.97
CA ASN A 30 15.32 -5.65 2.48
C ASN A 30 15.12 -5.37 3.99
N PHE A 31 14.15 -6.03 4.63
CA PHE A 31 13.81 -5.86 6.04
C PHE A 31 13.76 -7.24 6.72
N PRO A 32 14.91 -7.84 7.06
CA PRO A 32 14.97 -9.23 7.53
C PRO A 32 14.23 -9.46 8.86
N MET A 33 14.00 -8.40 9.64
CA MET A 33 13.23 -8.45 10.88
C MET A 33 11.71 -8.40 10.65
N TRP A 34 11.27 -8.13 9.43
CA TRP A 34 9.85 -8.10 9.09
C TRP A 34 9.39 -9.50 8.71
N SER A 35 8.85 -10.21 9.70
CA SER A 35 8.26 -11.53 9.56
C SER A 35 6.89 -11.53 10.24
N GLY A 36 5.82 -11.68 9.44
CA GLY A 36 4.44 -11.67 9.92
C GLY A 36 4.01 -10.38 10.62
N VAL A 37 4.50 -9.21 10.17
CA VAL A 37 4.22 -7.91 10.81
C VAL A 37 2.79 -7.47 10.49
N PRO A 38 1.89 -7.27 11.48
CA PRO A 38 0.52 -6.82 11.24
C PRO A 38 0.45 -5.30 11.00
N LEU A 39 1.11 -4.84 9.93
CA LEU A 39 1.41 -3.43 9.68
C LEU A 39 0.15 -2.56 9.61
N GLN A 40 -0.90 -3.02 8.91
CA GLN A 40 -2.15 -2.29 8.81
C GLN A 40 -2.77 -2.03 10.19
N LYS A 41 -2.81 -3.05 11.04
CA LYS A 41 -3.34 -2.90 12.41
C LYS A 41 -2.48 -1.95 13.23
N LEU A 42 -1.16 -2.11 13.20
CA LEU A 42 -0.23 -1.26 13.96
C LEU A 42 -0.38 0.22 13.58
N LEU A 43 -0.51 0.51 12.29
CA LEU A 43 -0.72 1.86 11.80
C LEU A 43 -2.11 2.40 12.16
N ALA A 44 -3.17 1.62 11.93
CA ALA A 44 -4.54 2.01 12.26
C ALA A 44 -4.69 2.34 13.75
N ASP A 45 -4.15 1.51 14.64
CA ASP A 45 -4.17 1.73 16.09
C ASP A 45 -3.39 3.01 16.46
N ARG A 46 -2.31 3.32 15.75
CA ARG A 46 -1.43 4.46 16.05
C ARG A 46 -1.98 5.79 15.56
N ILE A 47 -2.61 5.81 14.38
CA ILE A 47 -3.10 7.04 13.75
C ILE A 47 -4.60 7.27 13.98
N ASN A 48 -5.32 6.25 14.48
CA ASN A 48 -6.75 6.27 14.70
C ASN A 48 -7.57 6.63 13.44
N LEU A 49 -7.16 6.10 12.29
CA LEU A 49 -7.83 6.26 11.00
C LEU A 49 -7.88 4.92 10.26
N LEU A 50 -8.71 4.87 9.21
CA LEU A 50 -8.72 3.73 8.28
C LEU A 50 -7.36 3.61 7.59
N VAL A 51 -6.79 2.42 7.61
CA VAL A 51 -5.54 2.10 6.92
C VAL A 51 -5.74 0.92 5.98
N GLN A 52 -5.21 1.04 4.77
CA GLN A 52 -5.06 -0.07 3.83
C GLN A 52 -3.59 -0.22 3.47
N VAL A 53 -3.10 -1.46 3.49
CA VAL A 53 -1.71 -1.78 3.14
C VAL A 53 -1.70 -2.75 1.97
N CYS A 54 -0.88 -2.45 0.95
CA CYS A 54 -0.61 -3.36 -0.16
C CYS A 54 0.89 -3.39 -0.47
N ASN A 55 1.29 -4.33 -1.33
CA ASN A 55 2.65 -4.32 -1.85
C ASN A 55 2.90 -3.06 -2.71
N ASP A 56 4.14 -2.59 -2.73
CA ASP A 56 4.58 -1.41 -3.48
C ASP A 56 4.43 -1.53 -5.00
N ALA A 57 4.73 -2.69 -5.58
CA ALA A 57 4.49 -2.96 -7.00
C ALA A 57 2.98 -3.01 -7.32
N ASP A 58 2.17 -3.61 -6.44
CA ASP A 58 0.70 -3.58 -6.58
C ASP A 58 0.18 -2.13 -6.53
N ALA A 59 0.69 -1.31 -5.62
CA ALA A 59 0.33 0.11 -5.52
C ALA A 59 0.67 0.87 -6.82
N ALA A 60 1.85 0.62 -7.39
CA ALA A 60 2.28 1.24 -8.64
C ALA A 60 1.39 0.82 -9.81
N ILE A 61 1.09 -0.48 -9.93
CA ILE A 61 0.17 -1.01 -10.95
C ILE A 61 -1.22 -0.39 -10.80
N MET A 62 -1.77 -0.35 -9.58
CA MET A 62 -3.08 0.26 -9.33
C MET A 62 -3.11 1.75 -9.71
N ALA A 63 -2.03 2.50 -9.45
CA ALA A 63 -1.92 3.91 -9.84
C ALA A 63 -1.95 4.07 -11.37
N GLU A 64 -1.20 3.23 -12.10
CA GLU A 64 -1.20 3.25 -13.57
C GLU A 64 -2.56 2.90 -14.16
N GLN A 65 -3.29 1.97 -13.54
CA GLN A 65 -4.65 1.60 -13.97
C GLN A 65 -5.70 2.67 -13.61
N TRP A 66 -5.50 3.40 -12.52
CA TRP A 66 -6.46 4.39 -12.04
C TRP A 66 -6.36 5.72 -12.78
N VAL A 67 -5.16 6.30 -12.84
CA VAL A 67 -4.95 7.65 -13.41
C VAL A 67 -3.75 7.74 -14.34
N GLY A 68 -3.00 6.65 -14.49
CA GLY A 68 -1.84 6.61 -15.35
C GLY A 68 -2.14 6.10 -16.76
N THR A 69 -1.10 5.55 -17.39
CA THR A 69 -1.10 5.20 -18.81
C THR A 69 -1.98 3.97 -19.10
N ALA A 70 -2.18 3.12 -18.10
CA ALA A 70 -3.00 1.93 -18.20
C ALA A 70 -4.49 2.19 -17.88
N HIS A 71 -4.92 3.45 -17.76
CA HIS A 71 -6.33 3.77 -17.55
C HIS A 71 -7.24 3.21 -18.65
N GLY A 72 -8.26 2.45 -18.26
CA GLY A 72 -9.18 1.77 -19.19
C GLY A 72 -8.62 0.48 -19.82
N VAL A 73 -7.39 0.09 -19.51
CA VAL A 73 -6.77 -1.14 -20.00
C VAL A 73 -7.05 -2.28 -19.01
N LYS A 74 -7.70 -3.35 -19.49
CA LYS A 74 -8.07 -4.50 -18.64
C LYS A 74 -6.88 -5.33 -18.18
N SER A 75 -5.81 -5.39 -18.96
CA SER A 75 -4.67 -6.26 -18.70
C SER A 75 -3.39 -5.63 -19.23
N PHE A 76 -2.43 -5.41 -18.33
CA PHE A 76 -1.14 -4.83 -18.62
C PHE A 76 -0.10 -5.37 -17.62
N LEU A 77 1.17 -5.13 -17.90
CA LEU A 77 2.29 -5.49 -17.02
C LEU A 77 3.15 -4.25 -16.81
N MET A 78 3.63 -4.07 -15.58
CA MET A 78 4.65 -3.09 -15.23
C MET A 78 5.93 -3.83 -14.87
N ILE A 79 7.05 -3.39 -15.45
CA ILE A 79 8.40 -3.88 -15.09
C ILE A 79 9.17 -2.65 -14.64
N ASN A 80 9.66 -2.65 -13.40
CA ASN A 80 10.59 -1.65 -12.89
C ASN A 80 12.00 -2.24 -12.81
N THR A 81 13.00 -1.40 -13.03
CA THR A 81 14.44 -1.74 -12.95
C THR A 81 15.03 -1.29 -11.63
#